data_AF-A0A178ZXH5-F1
#
_entry.id   AF-A0A178ZXH5-F1
#
_cell.length_a   1.000
_cell.length_b   1.000
_cell.length_c   1.000
_cell.angle_alpha   90.00
_cell.angle_beta   90.00
_cell.angle_gamma   90.00
#
_symmetry.space_group_name_H-M   'P 1'
#
loop_
_entity.id
_entity.type
_entity.pdbx_description
1 polymer ?
#
loop_
_entity_poly.entity_id
_entity_poly.type
_entity_poly.pdbx_seq_one_letter_code
_entity_poly.pdbx_strand_id
1 'polypeptide(L)'
;MARKEQQAEKEAEQENKTALEEPEPYSDANSEPQGEEETETETETEQPEEEDEEESAHAGQKRKEPPTHSSVSEAAIKAPRQDSSNSPRDTNDSGPSSKQLLNFLLSPSAMAYCFPADELEHAKVSSEEYKSYALTSPSSFTAFEHLLCAHMLSKPLSHKLGMRSIRTLLNEPFRLNTPEAIVSAGEKGVWEALEAARTQHRQKTASYIFRTAELYRDSESMFELAQEANDDGPTGVIEHIKSTVPGLAVTGGEIFCRRIQCVDGWGDALWPFADSKAIDAMRQIGVSVDDAEALRTTLVNQVNWDKIGNMGLQESKPTGAQLVTEHGEAQVQVAFVVALERALGCVLEGRVLQLKAAAAEA
;
A
#
# COMPACT_ATOMS: atom_id res chain seq x y z
N MET A 1 -11.09 7.93 -30.62
CA MET A 1 -10.28 7.66 -29.41
C MET A 1 -11.15 7.48 -28.17
N ALA A 2 -12.12 8.36 -27.89
CA ALA A 2 -13.04 8.27 -26.74
C ALA A 2 -13.75 6.91 -26.49
N ARG A 3 -14.08 6.13 -27.52
CA ARG A 3 -14.71 4.80 -27.33
C ARG A 3 -13.74 3.73 -26.82
N LYS A 4 -12.45 3.83 -27.13
CA LYS A 4 -11.44 2.88 -26.64
C LYS A 4 -11.07 3.16 -25.19
N GLU A 5 -11.05 4.42 -24.78
CA GLU A 5 -10.83 4.81 -23.37
C GLU A 5 -12.00 4.39 -22.47
N GLN A 6 -13.25 4.63 -22.89
CA GLN A 6 -14.42 4.19 -22.11
C GLN A 6 -14.53 2.66 -21.99
N GLN A 7 -13.99 1.92 -22.95
CA GLN A 7 -13.97 0.46 -22.88
C GLN A 7 -12.86 -0.04 -21.94
N ALA A 8 -11.68 0.57 -21.98
CA ALA A 8 -10.59 0.27 -21.04
C ALA A 8 -10.95 0.62 -19.58
N GLU A 9 -11.71 1.68 -19.35
CA GLU A 9 -12.17 2.10 -18.02
C GLU A 9 -13.22 1.12 -17.44
N LYS A 10 -14.17 0.66 -18.27
CA LYS A 10 -15.16 -0.34 -17.85
C LYS A 10 -14.56 -1.72 -17.60
N GLU A 11 -13.57 -2.13 -18.41
CA GLU A 11 -12.84 -3.37 -18.18
C GLU A 11 -12.01 -3.29 -16.88
N ALA A 12 -11.46 -2.12 -16.54
CA ALA A 12 -10.75 -1.90 -15.29
C ALA A 12 -11.67 -1.91 -14.05
N GLU A 13 -12.87 -1.32 -14.12
CA GLU A 13 -13.85 -1.38 -13.03
C GLU A 13 -14.39 -2.81 -12.81
N GLN A 14 -14.52 -3.59 -13.88
CA GLN A 14 -15.03 -4.95 -13.80
C GLN A 14 -13.98 -5.93 -13.27
N GLU A 15 -12.70 -5.79 -13.64
CA GLU A 15 -11.60 -6.59 -13.05
C GLU A 15 -11.41 -6.32 -11.56
N ASN A 16 -11.59 -5.07 -11.10
CA ASN A 16 -11.43 -4.71 -9.69
C ASN A 16 -12.53 -5.31 -8.79
N LYS A 17 -13.70 -5.62 -9.35
CA LYS A 17 -14.76 -6.35 -8.64
C LYS A 17 -14.50 -7.86 -8.56
N THR A 18 -13.80 -8.43 -9.53
CA THR A 18 -13.49 -9.88 -9.58
C THR A 18 -12.28 -10.24 -8.72
N ALA A 19 -11.38 -9.29 -8.44
CA ALA A 19 -10.20 -9.49 -7.59
C ALA A 19 -10.50 -9.57 -6.06
N LEU A 20 -11.77 -9.50 -5.66
CA LEU A 20 -12.22 -9.59 -4.26
C LEU A 20 -12.60 -11.02 -3.83
N GLU A 21 -12.52 -12.01 -4.73
CA GLU A 21 -12.60 -13.42 -4.35
C GLU A 21 -11.21 -13.90 -3.89
N GLU A 22 -11.09 -14.19 -2.59
CA GLU A 22 -9.89 -14.73 -1.96
C GLU A 22 -9.44 -16.03 -2.65
N PRO A 23 -8.16 -16.18 -3.04
CA PRO A 23 -7.65 -17.46 -3.51
C PRO A 23 -7.49 -18.43 -2.33
N GLU A 24 -8.08 -19.62 -2.48
CA GLU A 24 -7.87 -20.80 -1.62
C GLU A 24 -6.36 -21.11 -1.44
N PRO A 25 -5.94 -21.57 -0.26
CA PRO A 25 -4.54 -21.81 0.05
C PRO A 25 -3.97 -22.99 -0.76
N TYR A 26 -2.94 -22.72 -1.56
CA TYR A 26 -2.14 -23.76 -2.22
C TYR A 26 -1.30 -24.55 -1.22
N SER A 27 -1.45 -25.87 -1.24
CA SER A 27 -0.60 -26.83 -0.52
C SER A 27 0.72 -27.03 -1.27
N ASP A 28 1.83 -26.61 -0.66
CA ASP A 28 3.20 -26.88 -1.12
C ASP A 28 3.52 -28.38 -1.04
N ALA A 29 3.73 -29.01 -2.19
CA ALA A 29 4.44 -30.28 -2.32
C ALA A 29 5.72 -30.01 -3.11
N ASN A 30 6.84 -29.85 -2.40
CA ASN A 30 8.15 -29.72 -3.03
C ASN A 30 8.80 -31.10 -3.11
N SER A 31 9.02 -31.56 -4.34
CA SER A 31 9.87 -32.70 -4.70
C SER A 31 11.21 -32.15 -5.18
N GLU A 32 12.31 -32.74 -4.71
CA GLU A 32 13.67 -32.42 -5.11
C GLU A 32 13.93 -32.73 -6.61
N PRO A 33 14.84 -32.01 -7.30
CA PRO A 33 15.39 -32.47 -8.57
C PRO A 33 16.83 -32.98 -8.44
N GLN A 34 17.08 -34.18 -8.97
CA GLN A 34 18.40 -34.66 -9.40
C GLN A 34 18.66 -34.23 -10.86
N GLY A 35 19.94 -34.01 -11.18
CA GLY A 35 20.42 -33.45 -12.43
C GLY A 35 20.81 -34.45 -13.53
N GLU A 36 21.49 -33.87 -14.53
CA GLU A 36 22.23 -34.47 -15.66
C GLU A 36 21.31 -35.09 -16.76
N GLU A 37 21.53 -34.94 -18.08
CA GLU A 37 22.70 -34.60 -18.89
C GLU A 37 22.24 -34.24 -20.35
N GLU A 38 23.20 -33.78 -21.13
CA GLU A 38 23.23 -33.26 -22.52
C GLU A 38 22.49 -34.05 -23.62
N THR A 39 22.01 -33.39 -24.69
CA THR A 39 22.47 -33.59 -26.09
C THR A 39 21.90 -32.58 -27.11
N GLU A 40 22.76 -32.17 -28.05
CA GLU A 40 22.53 -31.37 -29.26
C GLU A 40 21.64 -32.09 -30.29
N THR A 41 20.83 -31.37 -31.09
CA THR A 41 20.97 -31.25 -32.57
C THR A 41 19.91 -30.35 -33.22
N GLU A 42 20.36 -29.65 -34.27
CA GLU A 42 19.64 -28.77 -35.20
C GLU A 42 18.56 -29.49 -36.02
N THR A 43 17.47 -28.80 -36.42
CA THR A 43 17.20 -28.47 -37.85
C THR A 43 15.92 -27.64 -38.04
N GLU A 44 16.02 -26.67 -38.95
CA GLU A 44 14.96 -25.86 -39.55
C GLU A 44 13.90 -26.71 -40.28
N THR A 45 12.63 -26.27 -40.27
CA THR A 45 11.80 -26.25 -41.48
C THR A 45 10.73 -25.16 -41.35
N GLU A 46 10.73 -24.23 -42.30
CA GLU A 46 9.72 -23.21 -42.55
C GLU A 46 8.50 -23.77 -43.33
N GLN A 47 7.39 -23.03 -43.26
CA GLN A 47 6.32 -22.84 -44.27
C GLN A 47 5.13 -23.83 -44.34
N PRO A 48 3.96 -23.44 -44.92
CA PRO A 48 3.01 -22.45 -44.38
C PRO A 48 1.53 -22.91 -44.54
N GLU A 49 0.60 -22.02 -44.14
CA GLU A 49 -0.77 -21.77 -44.67
C GLU A 49 -1.67 -22.94 -45.13
N GLU A 50 -2.87 -23.04 -44.56
CA GLU A 50 -4.11 -22.89 -45.36
C GLU A 50 -5.32 -22.60 -44.47
N GLU A 51 -6.07 -21.59 -44.92
CA GLU A 51 -7.42 -21.22 -44.53
C GLU A 51 -8.40 -22.33 -44.93
N ASP A 52 -9.50 -22.51 -44.18
CA ASP A 52 -10.83 -22.55 -44.80
C ASP A 52 -11.98 -22.54 -43.77
N GLU A 53 -12.85 -21.58 -44.01
CA GLU A 53 -14.31 -21.63 -44.05
C GLU A 53 -15.17 -21.85 -42.79
N GLU A 54 -15.95 -20.78 -42.58
CA GLU A 54 -17.27 -20.67 -41.97
C GLU A 54 -18.20 -21.86 -42.28
N GLU A 55 -19.01 -22.30 -41.31
CA GLU A 55 -20.47 -22.21 -41.47
C GLU A 55 -21.29 -22.62 -40.24
N SER A 56 -22.31 -21.79 -40.03
CA SER A 56 -23.67 -22.13 -39.60
C SER A 56 -24.01 -22.24 -38.10
N ALA A 57 -24.88 -21.29 -37.74
CA ALA A 57 -25.70 -21.27 -36.54
C ALA A 57 -26.82 -22.31 -36.61
N HIS A 58 -27.12 -22.94 -35.46
CA HIS A 58 -28.50 -23.31 -35.16
C HIS A 58 -28.85 -23.17 -33.67
N ALA A 59 -29.84 -22.32 -33.44
CA ALA A 59 -30.56 -22.12 -32.20
C ALA A 59 -31.62 -23.24 -32.01
N GLY A 60 -31.93 -23.59 -30.76
CA GLY A 60 -33.24 -24.15 -30.46
C GLY A 60 -33.41 -25.02 -29.21
N GLN A 61 -34.01 -24.41 -28.19
CA GLN A 61 -35.22 -24.89 -27.49
C GLN A 61 -35.14 -25.96 -26.36
N LYS A 62 -35.46 -25.45 -25.15
CA LYS A 62 -36.60 -25.80 -24.28
C LYS A 62 -36.74 -27.23 -23.71
N ARG A 63 -36.68 -27.31 -22.38
CA ARG A 63 -37.53 -28.07 -21.41
C ARG A 63 -37.36 -27.34 -20.05
N LYS A 64 -38.33 -26.81 -19.27
CA LYS A 64 -39.67 -27.24 -18.76
C LYS A 64 -39.66 -28.70 -18.29
N GLU A 65 -39.98 -29.08 -17.04
CA GLU A 65 -40.43 -28.44 -15.79
C GLU A 65 -40.35 -29.56 -14.67
N PRO A 66 -40.88 -29.42 -13.42
CA PRO A 66 -40.25 -29.84 -12.15
C PRO A 66 -40.79 -31.16 -11.54
N PRO A 67 -40.43 -31.49 -10.28
CA PRO A 67 -41.48 -31.76 -9.29
C PRO A 67 -41.22 -31.28 -7.84
N THR A 68 -42.24 -30.60 -7.31
CA THR A 68 -42.94 -30.73 -6.01
C THR A 68 -42.27 -31.21 -4.71
N HIS A 69 -42.50 -30.38 -3.68
CA HIS A 69 -42.58 -30.62 -2.23
C HIS A 69 -43.13 -32.01 -1.81
N SER A 70 -42.56 -32.63 -0.76
CA SER A 70 -43.06 -32.57 0.64
C SER A 70 -42.51 -33.70 1.54
N SER A 71 -42.13 -33.29 2.77
CA SER A 71 -42.11 -34.01 4.06
C SER A 71 -41.35 -35.34 4.21
N VAL A 72 -40.43 -35.41 5.17
CA VAL A 72 -40.57 -36.19 6.44
C VAL A 72 -39.50 -35.70 7.45
N SER A 73 -39.95 -35.51 8.68
CA SER A 73 -39.22 -35.17 9.90
C SER A 73 -38.60 -36.40 10.59
N GLU A 74 -37.39 -36.28 11.16
CA GLU A 74 -36.86 -37.07 12.31
C GLU A 74 -35.58 -36.37 12.80
N ALA A 75 -35.58 -35.66 13.93
CA ALA A 75 -35.44 -36.11 15.33
C ALA A 75 -34.02 -36.52 15.77
N ALA A 76 -33.37 -35.59 16.47
CA ALA A 76 -32.61 -35.76 17.71
C ALA A 76 -31.32 -36.61 17.73
N ILE A 77 -30.17 -35.92 17.77
CA ILE A 77 -29.05 -36.29 18.66
C ILE A 77 -28.65 -35.05 19.47
N LYS A 78 -28.99 -35.09 20.76
CA LYS A 78 -28.59 -34.15 21.81
C LYS A 78 -27.09 -34.32 22.08
N ALA A 79 -26.31 -33.25 21.87
CA ALA A 79 -25.00 -33.10 22.49
C ALA A 79 -25.16 -32.44 23.88
N PRO A 80 -24.33 -32.81 24.88
CA PRO A 80 -24.53 -32.43 26.27
C PRO A 80 -24.22 -30.96 26.51
N ARG A 81 -25.14 -30.27 27.20
CA ARG A 81 -24.94 -28.95 27.79
C ARG A 81 -23.91 -29.05 28.91
N GLN A 82 -22.76 -28.41 28.74
CA GLN A 82 -21.89 -28.04 29.85
C GLN A 82 -22.43 -26.75 30.46
N ASP A 83 -23.21 -26.90 31.52
CA ASP A 83 -23.51 -25.82 32.43
C ASP A 83 -22.29 -25.53 33.31
N SER A 84 -21.95 -24.23 33.38
CA SER A 84 -21.45 -23.53 34.57
C SER A 84 -20.11 -23.95 35.20
N SER A 85 -19.09 -23.10 35.02
CA SER A 85 -18.42 -22.54 36.21
C SER A 85 -18.01 -21.09 35.99
N ASN A 86 -18.67 -20.20 36.73
CA ASN A 86 -18.32 -18.82 36.97
C ASN A 86 -16.88 -18.68 37.47
N SER A 87 -16.12 -17.78 36.85
CA SER A 87 -15.33 -16.75 37.54
C SER A 87 -14.83 -15.75 36.48
N PRO A 88 -15.44 -14.56 36.32
CA PRO A 88 -14.73 -13.45 35.71
C PRO A 88 -13.68 -13.02 36.74
N ARG A 89 -12.47 -13.52 36.58
CA ARG A 89 -11.31 -12.78 37.07
C ARG A 89 -11.25 -11.55 36.18
N ASP A 90 -11.89 -10.47 36.63
CA ASP A 90 -11.50 -9.09 36.32
C ASP A 90 -10.08 -8.89 36.85
N THR A 91 -9.11 -9.59 36.27
CA THR A 91 -7.77 -9.03 36.19
C THR A 91 -7.93 -7.86 35.25
N ASN A 92 -7.80 -6.65 35.80
CA ASN A 92 -7.63 -5.41 35.04
C ASN A 92 -6.49 -5.63 34.02
N ASP A 93 -6.81 -6.22 32.88
CA ASP A 93 -5.97 -6.21 31.70
C ASP A 93 -6.16 -4.84 31.08
N SER A 94 -5.76 -3.81 31.85
CA SER A 94 -5.70 -2.45 31.39
C SER A 94 -4.57 -2.44 30.38
N GLY A 95 -4.93 -2.70 29.12
CA GLY A 95 -4.00 -2.60 28.00
C GLY A 95 -3.28 -1.24 28.00
N PRO A 96 -2.23 -1.09 27.18
CA PRO A 96 -1.43 0.12 27.18
C PRO A 96 -2.32 1.34 26.94
N SER A 97 -2.06 2.42 27.68
CA SER A 97 -2.72 3.70 27.45
C SER A 97 -2.42 4.23 26.04
N SER A 98 -3.27 5.09 25.48
CA SER A 98 -3.00 5.72 24.18
C SER A 98 -1.65 6.48 24.17
N LYS A 99 -1.25 7.03 25.32
CA LYS A 99 0.07 7.63 25.52
C LYS A 99 1.19 6.60 25.34
N GLN A 100 1.12 5.43 25.98
CA GLN A 100 2.12 4.37 25.83
C GLN A 100 2.17 3.88 24.38
N LEU A 101 1.01 3.66 23.77
CA LEU A 101 0.90 3.24 22.37
C LEU A 101 1.56 4.23 21.42
N LEU A 102 1.27 5.54 21.54
CA LEU A 102 1.85 6.55 20.65
C LEU A 102 3.37 6.69 20.81
N ASN A 103 3.87 6.70 22.06
CA ASN A 103 5.30 6.77 22.29
C ASN A 103 6.03 5.51 21.78
N PHE A 104 5.42 4.33 21.96
CA PHE A 104 5.98 3.08 21.42
C PHE A 104 5.92 3.07 19.88
N LEU A 105 4.78 3.41 19.29
CA LEU A 105 4.56 3.44 17.84
C LEU A 105 5.56 4.34 17.12
N LEU A 106 5.91 5.48 17.72
CA LEU A 106 6.91 6.40 17.18
C LEU A 106 8.35 6.00 17.49
N SER A 107 8.59 5.05 18.38
CA SER A 107 9.94 4.56 18.67
C SER A 107 10.48 3.64 17.55
N PRO A 108 11.82 3.50 17.41
CA PRO A 108 12.42 2.51 16.51
C PRO A 108 11.96 1.07 16.82
N SER A 109 11.61 0.76 18.07
CA SER A 109 11.18 -0.59 18.49
C SER A 109 9.87 -1.04 17.87
N ALA A 110 9.00 -0.10 17.46
CA ALA A 110 7.73 -0.45 16.80
C ALA A 110 7.89 -1.01 15.39
N MET A 111 9.03 -0.79 14.74
CA MET A 111 9.25 -1.14 13.34
C MET A 111 9.02 -2.62 13.04
N ALA A 112 9.48 -3.51 13.93
CA ALA A 112 9.30 -4.96 13.80
C ALA A 112 7.83 -5.41 13.85
N TYR A 113 6.92 -4.56 14.30
CA TYR A 113 5.49 -4.83 14.35
C TYR A 113 4.74 -4.20 13.19
N CYS A 114 5.31 -3.15 12.58
CA CYS A 114 4.62 -2.34 11.58
C CYS A 114 5.01 -2.70 10.15
N PHE A 115 6.15 -3.36 9.94
CA PHE A 115 6.69 -3.60 8.60
C PHE A 115 7.15 -5.06 8.41
N PRO A 116 7.15 -5.55 7.14
CA PRO A 116 7.70 -6.85 6.79
C PRO A 116 9.18 -6.98 7.21
N ALA A 117 9.58 -8.17 7.65
CA ALA A 117 10.95 -8.41 8.12
C ALA A 117 12.01 -8.16 7.03
N ASP A 118 11.71 -8.51 5.78
CA ASP A 118 12.61 -8.30 4.64
C ASP A 118 12.83 -6.81 4.34
N GLU A 119 11.82 -5.97 4.58
CA GLU A 119 11.98 -4.50 4.47
C GLU A 119 13.03 -3.98 5.46
N LEU A 120 12.99 -4.49 6.70
CA LEU A 120 13.92 -4.10 7.76
C LEU A 120 15.32 -4.67 7.57
N GLU A 121 15.44 -5.86 6.96
CA GLU A 121 16.73 -6.47 6.63
C GLU A 121 17.44 -5.72 5.53
N HIS A 122 16.74 -5.39 4.44
CA HIS A 122 17.33 -4.66 3.32
C HIS A 122 17.91 -3.33 3.76
N ALA A 123 17.23 -2.60 4.64
CA ALA A 123 17.72 -1.30 5.09
C ALA A 123 18.99 -1.31 5.93
N LYS A 124 19.35 -2.45 6.54
CA LYS A 124 20.62 -2.58 7.28
C LYS A 124 21.84 -2.68 6.36
N VAL A 125 21.63 -3.16 5.14
CA VAL A 125 22.70 -3.49 4.19
C VAL A 125 22.95 -2.34 3.21
N SER A 126 21.99 -1.43 3.07
CA SER A 126 22.00 -0.43 2.02
C SER A 126 22.78 0.85 2.36
N SER A 127 23.23 1.56 1.32
CA SER A 127 23.96 2.82 1.38
C SER A 127 23.08 4.00 1.83
N GLU A 128 23.70 5.16 2.10
CA GLU A 128 22.99 6.41 2.47
C GLU A 128 21.95 6.87 1.42
N GLU A 129 22.07 6.44 0.16
CA GLU A 129 21.14 6.80 -0.92
C GLU A 129 19.90 5.90 -1.00
N TYR A 130 19.79 4.89 -0.13
CA TYR A 130 18.72 3.92 -0.20
C TYR A 130 17.39 4.48 0.31
N LYS A 131 16.36 4.40 -0.53
CA LYS A 131 15.00 4.85 -0.20
C LYS A 131 14.07 3.68 0.08
N SER A 132 13.46 3.69 1.25
CA SER A 132 12.44 2.73 1.68
C SER A 132 11.21 3.48 2.15
N TYR A 133 10.02 2.97 1.81
CA TYR A 133 8.77 3.57 2.25
C TYR A 133 8.68 3.64 3.79
N ALA A 134 9.17 2.60 4.48
CA ALA A 134 9.08 2.43 5.93
C ALA A 134 10.09 3.24 6.73
N LEU A 135 11.28 3.46 6.14
CA LEU A 135 12.46 3.94 6.86
C LEU A 135 12.93 5.32 6.42
N THR A 136 12.68 5.70 5.18
CA THR A 136 13.02 7.04 4.72
C THR A 136 11.95 8.01 5.19
N SER A 137 12.37 9.13 5.77
CA SER A 137 11.44 10.16 6.27
C SER A 137 10.46 10.57 5.16
N PRO A 138 9.14 10.69 5.44
CA PRO A 138 8.17 11.22 4.47
C PRO A 138 8.60 12.56 3.84
N SER A 139 9.29 13.42 4.59
CA SER A 139 9.81 14.70 4.10
C SER A 139 11.01 14.58 3.16
N SER A 140 11.66 13.41 3.09
CA SER A 140 12.84 13.16 2.23
C SER A 140 12.47 12.58 0.85
N PHE A 141 11.20 12.28 0.62
CA PHE A 141 10.69 11.90 -0.69
C PHE A 141 10.28 13.15 -1.46
N THR A 142 10.52 13.15 -2.77
CA THR A 142 9.90 14.13 -3.67
C THR A 142 8.41 13.84 -3.82
N ALA A 143 7.64 14.83 -4.28
CA ALA A 143 6.23 14.64 -4.58
C ALA A 143 6.00 13.51 -5.60
N PHE A 144 6.85 13.41 -6.62
CA PHE A 144 6.75 12.34 -7.60
C PHE A 144 7.00 10.95 -6.99
N GLU A 145 7.97 10.82 -6.08
CA GLU A 145 8.22 9.54 -5.40
C GLU A 145 7.04 9.13 -4.50
N HIS A 146 6.37 10.08 -3.85
CA HIS A 146 5.12 9.80 -3.12
C HIS A 146 4.01 9.30 -4.06
N LEU A 147 3.93 9.84 -5.28
CA LEU A 147 2.98 9.38 -6.29
C LEU A 147 3.27 7.94 -6.75
N LEU A 148 4.55 7.58 -6.91
CA LEU A 148 4.96 6.19 -7.18
C LEU A 148 4.59 5.26 -6.02
N CYS A 149 4.74 5.71 -4.77
CA CYS A 149 4.31 4.94 -3.62
C CYS A 149 2.79 4.72 -3.61
N ALA A 150 2.01 5.75 -3.96
CA ALA A 150 0.56 5.64 -4.10
C ALA A 150 0.15 4.61 -5.18
N HIS A 151 0.86 4.53 -6.31
CA HIS A 151 0.66 3.49 -7.34
C HIS A 151 0.82 2.08 -6.78
N MET A 152 1.82 1.84 -5.95
CA MET A 152 2.08 0.51 -5.41
C MET A 152 1.11 0.13 -4.29
N LEU A 153 0.72 1.08 -3.44
CA LEU A 153 -0.07 0.81 -2.24
C LEU A 153 -1.58 0.94 -2.43
N SER A 154 -2.05 1.55 -3.53
CA SER A 154 -3.48 1.65 -3.85
C SER A 154 -4.07 0.38 -4.47
N LYS A 155 -3.21 -0.53 -4.93
CA LYS A 155 -3.61 -1.79 -5.55
C LYS A 155 -3.94 -2.84 -4.48
N PRO A 156 -4.76 -3.87 -4.81
CA PRO A 156 -5.00 -5.01 -3.93
C PRO A 156 -3.79 -5.95 -3.88
N LEU A 157 -2.64 -5.44 -3.42
CA LEU A 157 -1.40 -6.18 -3.22
C LEU A 157 -1.18 -6.40 -1.73
N SER A 158 -0.54 -7.51 -1.37
CA SER A 158 -0.06 -7.68 0.01
C SER A 158 0.89 -6.53 0.39
N HIS A 159 0.82 -6.10 1.65
CA HIS A 159 1.67 -5.03 2.18
C HIS A 159 3.17 -5.28 1.91
N LYS A 160 3.62 -6.51 2.14
CA LYS A 160 4.97 -6.97 1.80
C LYS A 160 5.34 -6.77 0.33
N LEU A 161 4.44 -7.11 -0.59
CA LEU A 161 4.69 -6.94 -2.01
C LEU A 161 4.73 -5.47 -2.42
N GLY A 162 3.85 -4.64 -1.84
CA GLY A 162 3.86 -3.19 -2.05
C GLY A 162 5.19 -2.56 -1.63
N MET A 163 5.64 -2.84 -0.40
CA MET A 163 6.93 -2.34 0.11
C MET A 163 8.11 -2.79 -0.74
N ARG A 164 8.15 -4.08 -1.13
CA ARG A 164 9.17 -4.60 -2.04
C ARG A 164 9.19 -3.88 -3.38
N SER A 165 8.01 -3.64 -3.97
CA SER A 165 7.91 -2.97 -5.27
C SER A 165 8.44 -1.54 -5.20
N ILE A 166 8.10 -0.80 -4.15
CA ILE A 166 8.60 0.57 -3.94
C ILE A 166 10.13 0.58 -3.84
N ARG A 167 10.72 -0.26 -2.97
CA ARG A 167 12.20 -0.28 -2.84
C ARG A 167 12.89 -0.72 -4.13
N THR A 168 12.33 -1.66 -4.89
CA THR A 168 12.94 -2.09 -6.15
C THR A 168 12.90 -0.99 -7.20
N LEU A 169 11.81 -0.22 -7.29
CA LEU A 169 11.70 0.89 -8.24
C LEU A 169 12.69 2.01 -7.89
N LEU A 170 12.72 2.45 -6.62
CA LEU A 170 13.41 3.68 -6.23
C LEU A 170 14.94 3.56 -6.10
N ASN A 171 15.49 2.34 -6.10
CA ASN A 171 16.90 2.08 -5.80
C ASN A 171 17.63 1.36 -6.94
N GLU A 172 18.96 1.23 -6.81
CA GLU A 172 19.76 0.39 -7.71
C GLU A 172 19.21 -1.05 -7.80
N PRO A 173 19.21 -1.68 -8.99
CA PRO A 173 19.81 -1.20 -10.24
C PRO A 173 18.92 -0.26 -11.08
N PHE A 174 17.69 0.01 -10.64
CA PHE A 174 16.67 0.63 -11.51
C PHE A 174 16.61 2.16 -11.36
N ARG A 175 16.69 2.69 -10.14
CA ARG A 175 16.67 4.14 -9.83
C ARG A 175 15.56 4.91 -10.56
N LEU A 176 14.37 4.33 -10.61
CA LEU A 176 13.18 4.88 -11.25
C LEU A 176 12.46 5.86 -10.32
N ASN A 177 13.20 6.84 -9.82
CA ASN A 177 12.76 7.76 -8.77
C ASN A 177 12.47 9.19 -9.27
N THR A 178 12.70 9.46 -10.55
CA THR A 178 12.26 10.71 -11.21
C THR A 178 11.46 10.41 -12.48
N PRO A 179 10.64 11.36 -12.95
CA PRO A 179 9.94 11.23 -14.23
C PRO A 179 10.90 10.95 -15.39
N GLU A 180 12.03 11.65 -15.46
CA GLU A 180 13.02 11.52 -16.53
C GLU A 180 13.69 10.14 -16.53
N ALA A 181 14.00 9.60 -15.34
CA ALA A 181 14.57 8.26 -15.21
C ALA A 181 13.60 7.20 -15.75
N ILE A 182 12.31 7.32 -15.44
CA ILE A 182 11.27 6.42 -15.94
C ILE A 182 11.07 6.56 -17.44
N VAL A 183 10.97 7.78 -17.95
CA VAL A 183 10.79 8.04 -19.39
C VAL A 183 12.00 7.50 -20.18
N SER A 184 13.21 7.70 -19.68
CA SER A 184 14.46 7.19 -20.28
C SER A 184 14.51 5.66 -20.29
N ALA A 185 14.10 5.00 -19.20
CA ALA A 185 14.03 3.54 -19.11
C ALA A 185 12.92 2.94 -20.01
N GLY A 186 11.89 3.72 -20.34
CA GLY A 186 10.73 3.27 -21.09
C GLY A 186 9.80 2.35 -20.28
N GLU A 187 8.62 2.06 -20.83
CA GLU A 187 7.66 1.13 -20.19
C GLU A 187 8.30 -0.25 -19.92
N LYS A 188 9.19 -0.71 -20.81
CA LYS A 188 9.91 -1.97 -20.64
C LYS A 188 10.83 -1.96 -19.41
N GLY A 189 11.59 -0.88 -19.17
CA GLY A 189 12.46 -0.79 -18.00
C GLY A 189 11.68 -0.77 -16.68
N VAL A 190 10.52 -0.10 -16.66
CA VAL A 190 9.60 -0.15 -15.50
C VAL A 190 9.07 -1.56 -15.29
N TRP A 191 8.68 -2.25 -16.38
CA TRP A 191 8.22 -3.63 -16.30
C TRP A 191 9.30 -4.59 -15.79
N GLU A 192 10.57 -4.42 -16.21
CA GLU A 192 11.70 -5.22 -15.71
C GLU A 192 11.91 -5.01 -14.21
N ALA A 193 11.76 -3.78 -13.72
CA ALA A 193 11.82 -3.48 -12.28
C ALA A 193 10.68 -4.15 -11.51
N LEU A 194 9.44 -4.08 -12.03
CA LEU A 194 8.28 -4.73 -11.42
C LEU A 194 8.38 -6.26 -11.47
N GLU A 195 9.00 -6.82 -12.50
CA GLU A 195 9.28 -8.26 -12.59
C GLU A 195 10.32 -8.67 -11.55
N ALA A 196 11.39 -7.90 -11.38
CA ALA A 196 12.39 -8.14 -10.33
C ALA A 196 11.77 -8.07 -8.92
N ALA A 197 10.80 -7.16 -8.72
CA ALA A 197 10.00 -7.08 -7.50
C ALA A 197 8.94 -8.19 -7.38
N ARG A 198 8.74 -9.01 -8.42
CA ARG A 198 7.69 -10.02 -8.55
C ARG A 198 6.29 -9.45 -8.28
N THR A 199 6.04 -8.22 -8.76
CA THR A 199 4.77 -7.51 -8.59
C THR A 199 3.70 -8.15 -9.47
N GLN A 200 2.48 -8.26 -8.96
CA GLN A 200 1.33 -8.71 -9.74
C GLN A 200 0.88 -7.62 -10.73
N HIS A 201 0.27 -8.01 -11.85
CA HIS A 201 -0.18 -7.09 -12.91
C HIS A 201 0.94 -6.14 -13.41
N ARG A 202 2.19 -6.63 -13.45
CA ARG A 202 3.39 -5.87 -13.85
C ARG A 202 3.25 -5.08 -15.14
N GLN A 203 2.63 -5.64 -16.19
CA GLN A 203 2.45 -4.94 -17.48
C GLN A 203 1.54 -3.71 -17.34
N LYS A 204 0.35 -3.89 -16.77
CA LYS A 204 -0.63 -2.81 -16.58
C LYS A 204 -0.06 -1.72 -15.67
N THR A 205 0.61 -2.14 -14.61
CA THR A 205 1.27 -1.23 -13.65
C THR A 205 2.44 -0.47 -14.27
N ALA A 206 3.27 -1.13 -15.09
CA ALA A 206 4.36 -0.49 -15.81
C ALA A 206 3.84 0.61 -16.76
N SER A 207 2.78 0.31 -17.51
CA SER A 207 2.17 1.28 -18.43
C SER A 207 1.61 2.49 -17.67
N TYR A 208 0.96 2.28 -16.53
CA TYR A 208 0.45 3.38 -15.69
C TYR A 208 1.56 4.26 -15.12
N ILE A 209 2.63 3.65 -14.56
CA ILE A 209 3.78 4.40 -14.05
C ILE A 209 4.47 5.16 -15.17
N PHE A 210 4.69 4.53 -16.32
CA PHE A 210 5.34 5.17 -17.46
C PHE A 210 4.54 6.39 -17.96
N ARG A 211 3.22 6.24 -18.16
CA ARG A 211 2.37 7.37 -18.55
C ARG A 211 2.30 8.47 -17.49
N THR A 212 2.31 8.10 -16.21
CA THR A 212 2.41 9.07 -15.12
C THR A 212 3.72 9.85 -15.22
N ALA A 213 4.84 9.19 -15.48
CA ALA A 213 6.13 9.85 -15.67
C ALA A 213 6.14 10.76 -16.92
N GLU A 214 5.48 10.36 -18.01
CA GLU A 214 5.32 11.24 -19.18
C GLU A 214 4.54 12.51 -18.84
N LEU A 215 3.45 12.38 -18.07
CA LEU A 215 2.63 13.51 -17.63
C LEU A 215 3.41 14.48 -16.71
N TYR A 216 4.16 13.94 -15.75
CA TYR A 216 4.89 14.73 -14.76
C TYR A 216 6.35 15.00 -15.14
N ARG A 217 6.72 14.79 -16.41
CA ARG A 217 8.07 15.08 -16.91
C ARG A 217 8.38 16.56 -16.84
N ASP A 218 7.37 17.39 -17.09
CA ASP A 218 7.49 18.84 -17.00
C ASP A 218 7.03 19.29 -15.60
N SER A 219 7.73 20.25 -15.00
CA SER A 219 7.43 20.70 -13.63
C SER A 219 6.06 21.36 -13.47
N GLU A 220 5.41 21.73 -14.58
CA GLU A 220 4.09 22.37 -14.58
C GLU A 220 3.01 21.46 -13.97
N SER A 221 2.95 20.17 -14.31
CA SER A 221 1.88 19.29 -13.79
C SER A 221 1.99 19.02 -12.28
N MET A 222 3.20 18.99 -11.72
CA MET A 222 3.36 18.87 -10.26
C MET A 222 2.97 20.18 -9.56
N PHE A 223 3.22 21.32 -10.21
CA PHE A 223 2.80 22.63 -9.71
C PHE A 223 1.28 22.79 -9.78
N GLU A 224 0.62 22.37 -10.86
CA GLU A 224 -0.83 22.31 -10.96
C GLU A 224 -1.43 21.46 -9.84
N LEU A 225 -0.90 20.27 -9.59
CA LEU A 225 -1.37 19.43 -8.47
C LEU A 225 -1.19 20.11 -7.10
N ALA A 226 -0.11 20.87 -6.92
CA ALA A 226 0.09 21.67 -5.70
C ALA A 226 -0.89 22.86 -5.62
N GLN A 227 -1.31 23.43 -6.75
CA GLN A 227 -2.35 24.47 -6.77
C GLN A 227 -3.71 23.90 -6.32
N GLU A 228 -4.08 22.71 -6.81
CA GLU A 228 -5.32 22.03 -6.37
C GLU A 228 -5.33 21.80 -4.85
N ALA A 229 -4.16 21.51 -4.27
CA ALA A 229 -4.03 21.43 -2.81
C ALA A 229 -4.32 22.77 -2.13
N ASN A 230 -3.79 23.88 -2.66
CA ASN A 230 -3.99 25.20 -2.06
C ASN A 230 -5.43 25.70 -2.20
N ASP A 231 -6.09 25.37 -3.31
CA ASP A 231 -7.43 25.86 -3.61
C ASP A 231 -8.52 25.03 -2.89
N ASP A 232 -8.44 23.70 -2.99
CA ASP A 232 -9.50 22.77 -2.57
C ASP A 232 -9.03 21.72 -1.52
N GLY A 233 -7.79 21.86 -1.03
CA GLY A 233 -7.24 20.97 -0.02
C GLY A 233 -7.12 19.51 -0.49
N PRO A 234 -7.27 18.53 0.42
CA PRO A 234 -7.20 17.12 0.07
C PRO A 234 -8.22 16.68 -0.98
N THR A 235 -9.40 17.30 -1.01
CA THR A 235 -10.46 16.93 -1.98
C THR A 235 -10.05 17.28 -3.41
N GLY A 236 -9.46 18.47 -3.61
CA GLY A 236 -8.93 18.90 -4.91
C GLY A 236 -7.82 17.97 -5.39
N VAL A 237 -6.86 17.65 -4.53
CA VAL A 237 -5.75 16.73 -4.86
C VAL A 237 -6.28 15.35 -5.23
N ILE A 238 -7.24 14.80 -4.48
CA ILE A 238 -7.81 13.47 -4.75
C ILE A 238 -8.54 13.45 -6.09
N GLU A 239 -9.38 14.44 -6.39
CA GLU A 239 -10.10 14.50 -7.67
C GLU A 239 -9.18 14.78 -8.85
N HIS A 240 -8.15 15.62 -8.68
CA HIS A 240 -7.13 15.83 -9.69
C HIS A 240 -6.38 14.52 -9.97
N ILE A 241 -5.82 13.85 -8.96
CA ILE A 241 -5.09 12.58 -9.14
C ILE A 241 -5.97 11.53 -9.83
N LYS A 242 -7.23 11.39 -9.39
CA LYS A 242 -8.18 10.44 -9.96
C LYS A 242 -8.49 10.72 -11.43
N SER A 243 -8.50 11.98 -11.85
CA SER A 243 -8.84 12.37 -13.22
C SER A 243 -7.63 12.41 -14.17
N THR A 244 -6.43 12.66 -13.65
CA THR A 244 -5.23 12.86 -14.48
C THR A 244 -4.22 11.72 -14.41
N VAL A 245 -4.14 10.99 -13.29
CA VAL A 245 -3.10 9.97 -13.08
C VAL A 245 -3.61 8.57 -13.42
N PRO A 246 -3.11 7.93 -14.51
CA PRO A 246 -3.64 6.65 -14.96
C PRO A 246 -3.52 5.56 -13.89
N GLY A 247 -4.63 4.91 -13.53
CA GLY A 247 -4.61 3.80 -12.59
C GLY A 247 -4.57 4.17 -11.12
N LEU A 248 -4.58 5.47 -10.78
CA LEU A 248 -4.90 5.93 -9.43
C LEU A 248 -6.37 6.33 -9.35
N ALA A 249 -7.01 5.93 -8.26
CA ALA A 249 -8.36 6.33 -7.89
C ALA A 249 -8.32 7.06 -6.54
N VAL A 250 -9.48 7.19 -5.88
CA VAL A 250 -9.62 7.85 -4.57
C VAL A 250 -8.57 7.37 -3.57
N THR A 251 -8.39 6.05 -3.42
CA THR A 251 -7.38 5.49 -2.49
C THR A 251 -5.94 5.88 -2.84
N GLY A 252 -5.62 6.05 -4.13
CA GLY A 252 -4.30 6.54 -4.54
C GLY A 252 -4.08 7.99 -4.12
N GLY A 253 -5.08 8.85 -4.34
CA GLY A 253 -5.07 10.23 -3.87
C GLY A 253 -4.97 10.34 -2.35
N GLU A 254 -5.73 9.53 -1.61
CA GLU A 254 -5.68 9.49 -0.14
C GLU A 254 -4.29 9.12 0.39
N ILE A 255 -3.66 8.09 -0.18
CA ILE A 255 -2.28 7.68 0.20
C ILE A 255 -1.29 8.80 -0.10
N PHE A 256 -1.44 9.48 -1.25
CA PHE A 256 -0.61 10.62 -1.61
C PHE A 256 -0.76 11.77 -0.61
N CYS A 257 -1.99 12.24 -0.36
CA CYS A 257 -2.28 13.32 0.59
C CYS A 257 -1.74 13.01 2.00
N ARG A 258 -1.88 11.75 2.46
CA ARG A 258 -1.41 11.33 3.78
C ARG A 258 0.09 11.47 3.96
N ARG A 259 0.91 11.17 2.94
CA ARG A 259 2.39 11.30 3.08
C ARG A 259 2.93 12.66 2.68
N ILE A 260 2.35 13.31 1.67
CA ILE A 260 2.94 14.52 1.07
C ILE A 260 2.86 15.74 2.01
N GLN A 261 1.99 15.74 3.00
CA GLN A 261 1.81 16.83 3.98
C GLN A 261 3.07 17.18 4.80
N CYS A 262 4.15 16.38 4.73
CA CYS A 262 5.44 16.70 5.35
C CYS A 262 6.48 17.24 4.35
N VAL A 263 6.10 17.48 3.10
CA VAL A 263 6.97 18.01 2.05
C VAL A 263 6.75 19.51 1.94
N ASP A 264 7.85 20.26 1.85
CA ASP A 264 7.83 21.71 1.72
C ASP A 264 6.92 22.15 0.56
N GLY A 265 6.01 23.10 0.84
CA GLY A 265 5.02 23.60 -0.12
C GLY A 265 3.70 22.83 -0.14
N TRP A 266 3.55 21.73 0.59
CA TRP A 266 2.30 20.95 0.68
C TRP A 266 1.67 20.95 2.07
N GLY A 267 2.47 21.19 3.11
CA GLY A 267 2.06 21.10 4.51
C GLY A 267 0.79 21.87 4.81
N ASP A 268 0.80 23.20 4.72
CA ASP A 268 -0.33 24.03 5.14
C ASP A 268 -1.65 23.75 4.41
N ALA A 269 -1.58 23.31 3.15
CA ALA A 269 -2.73 23.00 2.32
C ALA A 269 -3.43 21.68 2.71
N LEU A 270 -2.66 20.71 3.22
CA LEU A 270 -3.13 19.36 3.50
C LEU A 270 -3.12 19.02 4.99
N TRP A 271 -2.42 19.80 5.81
CA TRP A 271 -2.19 19.48 7.20
C TRP A 271 -3.36 19.93 8.10
N PRO A 272 -3.86 19.06 9.02
CA PRO A 272 -3.60 17.63 9.11
C PRO A 272 -4.59 16.81 8.26
N PHE A 273 -4.08 15.88 7.46
CA PHE A 273 -4.90 14.94 6.69
C PHE A 273 -4.65 13.48 7.08
N ALA A 274 -5.73 12.75 7.31
CA ALA A 274 -5.73 11.31 7.49
C ALA A 274 -6.98 10.72 6.81
N ASP A 275 -6.81 9.72 5.95
CA ASP A 275 -7.93 8.97 5.41
C ASP A 275 -8.54 8.00 6.43
N SER A 276 -9.74 7.53 6.11
CA SER A 276 -10.53 6.66 6.98
C SER A 276 -9.79 5.38 7.38
N LYS A 277 -9.06 4.73 6.47
CA LYS A 277 -8.34 3.48 6.78
C LYS A 277 -7.25 3.74 7.81
N ALA A 278 -6.54 4.86 7.69
CA ALA A 278 -5.48 5.23 8.62
C ALA A 278 -6.03 5.52 10.02
N ILE A 279 -7.14 6.26 10.12
CA ILE A 279 -7.83 6.52 11.40
C ILE A 279 -8.39 5.23 12.01
N ASP A 280 -8.98 4.35 11.21
CA ASP A 280 -9.48 3.07 11.70
C ASP A 280 -8.34 2.16 12.20
N ALA A 281 -7.16 2.21 11.57
CA ALA A 281 -5.99 1.50 12.05
C ALA A 281 -5.51 2.04 13.42
N MET A 282 -5.51 3.37 13.62
CA MET A 282 -5.22 3.98 14.94
C MET A 282 -6.17 3.45 16.02
N ARG A 283 -7.48 3.37 15.72
CA ARG A 283 -8.48 2.83 16.65
C ARG A 283 -8.24 1.36 16.95
N GLN A 284 -7.93 0.54 15.94
CA GLN A 284 -7.65 -0.89 16.10
C GLN A 284 -6.44 -1.14 17.02
N ILE A 285 -5.38 -0.32 16.91
CA ILE A 285 -4.22 -0.41 17.81
C ILE A 285 -4.48 0.15 19.21
N GLY A 286 -5.65 0.74 19.48
CA GLY A 286 -6.05 1.24 20.81
C GLY A 286 -5.85 2.73 21.04
N VAL A 287 -5.54 3.50 19.99
CA VAL A 287 -5.50 4.96 20.05
C VAL A 287 -6.86 5.49 19.60
N SER A 288 -7.68 5.90 20.56
CA SER A 288 -9.04 6.37 20.29
C SER A 288 -9.02 7.81 19.78
N VAL A 289 -9.12 7.96 18.45
CA VAL A 289 -9.20 9.25 17.74
C VAL A 289 -10.34 9.23 16.74
N ASP A 290 -11.04 10.36 16.63
CA ASP A 290 -12.22 10.49 15.76
C ASP A 290 -11.84 10.90 14.33
N ASP A 291 -10.83 11.77 14.20
CA ASP A 291 -10.37 12.34 12.94
C ASP A 291 -8.88 12.77 13.01
N ALA A 292 -8.40 13.40 11.94
CA ALA A 292 -7.03 13.90 11.83
C ALA A 292 -6.68 14.97 12.89
N GLU A 293 -7.59 15.89 13.20
CA GLU A 293 -7.34 16.94 14.21
C GLU A 293 -7.27 16.36 15.63
N ALA A 294 -8.12 15.38 15.94
CA ALA A 294 -8.07 14.64 17.19
C ALA A 294 -6.72 13.90 17.34
N LEU A 295 -6.22 13.28 16.27
CA LEU A 295 -4.90 12.65 16.28
C LEU A 295 -3.78 13.66 16.48
N ARG A 296 -3.77 14.77 15.74
CA ARG A 296 -2.78 15.85 15.90
C ARG A 296 -2.75 16.35 17.34
N THR A 297 -3.92 16.66 17.91
CA THR A 297 -4.06 17.13 19.29
C THR A 297 -3.55 16.08 20.28
N THR A 298 -3.86 14.80 20.05
CA THR A 298 -3.40 13.71 20.90
C THR A 298 -1.88 13.56 20.86
N LEU A 299 -1.25 13.67 19.69
CA LEU A 299 0.21 13.64 19.54
C LEU A 299 0.85 14.77 20.34
N VAL A 300 0.44 16.02 20.12
CA VAL A 300 1.00 17.19 20.82
C VAL A 300 0.92 17.03 22.34
N ASN A 301 -0.19 16.48 22.85
CA ASN A 301 -0.44 16.40 24.29
C ASN A 301 0.17 15.16 24.97
N GLN A 302 0.26 14.03 24.28
CA GLN A 302 0.59 12.74 24.90
C GLN A 302 1.99 12.24 24.55
N VAL A 303 2.57 12.67 23.44
CA VAL A 303 3.91 12.26 23.04
C VAL A 303 4.96 12.91 23.93
N ASN A 304 5.94 12.11 24.36
CA ASN A 304 7.14 12.62 25.01
C ASN A 304 8.22 12.88 23.95
N TRP A 305 8.24 14.11 23.43
CA TRP A 305 9.15 14.54 22.37
C TRP A 305 10.63 14.40 22.76
N ASP A 306 10.97 14.50 24.05
CA ASP A 306 12.33 14.29 24.55
C ASP A 306 12.82 12.84 24.42
N LYS A 307 11.90 11.87 24.26
CA LYS A 307 12.20 10.43 24.21
C LYS A 307 12.14 9.82 22.80
N ILE A 308 11.47 10.46 21.85
CA ILE A 308 11.17 9.85 20.54
C ILE A 308 12.42 9.69 19.65
N GLY A 309 13.45 10.50 19.85
CA GLY A 309 14.65 10.47 19.01
C GLY A 309 14.32 10.65 17.53
N ASN A 310 15.00 9.91 16.65
CA ASN A 310 14.81 10.00 15.19
C ASN A 310 13.65 9.13 14.65
N MET A 311 12.78 8.60 15.52
CA MET A 311 11.73 7.62 15.19
C MET A 311 12.23 6.34 14.50
N GLY A 312 13.53 6.13 14.32
CA GLY A 312 14.08 5.06 13.49
C GLY A 312 14.10 5.38 11.99
N LEU A 313 13.89 6.66 11.62
CA LEU A 313 13.97 7.12 10.24
C LEU A 313 15.42 7.39 9.81
N GLN A 314 15.68 7.17 8.52
CA GLN A 314 16.86 7.66 7.82
C GLN A 314 16.60 9.13 7.44
N GLU A 315 17.30 10.05 8.10
CA GLU A 315 17.23 11.47 7.77
C GLU A 315 18.22 11.81 6.66
N SER A 316 17.75 12.55 5.67
CA SER A 316 18.62 13.36 4.83
C SER A 316 19.23 14.45 5.72
N LYS A 317 20.56 14.61 5.75
CA LYS A 317 21.22 15.66 6.55
C LYS A 317 20.48 16.99 6.36
N PRO A 318 19.95 17.62 7.43
CA PRO A 318 19.25 18.89 7.28
C PRO A 318 20.20 19.90 6.64
N THR A 319 19.84 20.42 5.47
CA THR A 319 20.49 21.57 4.87
C THR A 319 20.33 22.73 5.85
N GLY A 320 21.42 23.13 6.51
CA GLY A 320 21.45 23.82 7.80
C GLY A 320 20.92 25.25 7.86
N ALA A 321 19.65 25.47 7.53
CA ALA A 321 19.03 26.79 7.55
C ALA A 321 17.53 26.79 7.96
N GLN A 322 17.07 25.84 8.79
CA GLN A 322 15.70 25.89 9.33
C GLN A 322 15.65 26.54 10.72
N LEU A 323 14.69 27.44 10.90
CA LEU A 323 14.50 28.22 12.11
C LEU A 323 13.98 27.32 13.23
N VAL A 324 14.47 27.52 14.45
CA VAL A 324 14.22 26.68 15.64
C VAL A 324 12.71 26.49 15.95
N THR A 325 11.85 27.40 15.52
CA THR A 325 10.39 27.32 15.70
C THR A 325 9.68 26.49 14.62
N GLU A 326 10.16 26.50 13.37
CA GLU A 326 9.61 25.69 12.26
C GLU A 326 9.92 24.20 12.45
N HIS A 327 11.04 23.90 13.11
CA HIS A 327 11.44 22.52 13.42
C HIS A 327 10.44 21.77 14.29
N GLY A 328 9.76 22.45 15.23
CA GLY A 328 8.79 21.80 16.11
C GLY A 328 7.53 21.35 15.36
N GLU A 329 6.98 22.21 14.50
CA GLU A 329 5.80 21.88 13.70
C GLU A 329 6.12 20.81 12.65
N ALA A 330 7.25 20.92 11.95
CA ALA A 330 7.71 19.92 11.00
C ALA A 330 7.91 18.54 11.67
N GLN A 331 8.45 18.50 12.89
CA GLN A 331 8.61 17.25 13.64
C GLN A 331 7.25 16.62 13.99
N VAL A 332 6.26 17.43 14.39
CA VAL A 332 4.89 16.95 14.67
C VAL A 332 4.25 16.41 13.39
N GLN A 333 4.43 17.07 12.25
CA GLN A 333 3.93 16.60 10.95
C GLN A 333 4.51 15.23 10.58
N VAL A 334 5.84 15.09 10.66
CA VAL A 334 6.50 13.81 10.37
C VAL A 334 6.02 12.73 11.33
N ALA A 335 5.94 13.02 12.64
CA ALA A 335 5.45 12.06 13.63
C ALA A 335 3.99 11.66 13.37
N PHE A 336 3.15 12.58 12.92
CA PHE A 336 1.77 12.29 12.56
C PHE A 336 1.69 11.31 11.39
N VAL A 337 2.42 11.55 10.31
CA VAL A 337 2.45 10.63 9.16
C VAL A 337 3.04 9.28 9.57
N VAL A 338 4.12 9.27 10.34
CA VAL A 338 4.75 8.03 10.84
C VAL A 338 3.79 7.22 11.70
N ALA A 339 3.02 7.86 12.59
CA ALA A 339 2.02 7.19 13.41
C ALA A 339 0.95 6.51 12.54
N LEU A 340 0.42 7.22 11.54
CA LEU A 340 -0.59 6.68 10.63
C LEU A 340 -0.05 5.48 9.83
N GLU A 341 1.12 5.63 9.20
CA GLU A 341 1.71 4.56 8.38
C GLU A 341 2.05 3.33 9.21
N ARG A 342 2.53 3.52 10.44
CA ARG A 342 2.86 2.41 11.34
C ARG A 342 1.63 1.70 11.88
N ALA A 343 0.58 2.44 12.22
CA ALA A 343 -0.69 1.83 12.63
C ALA A 343 -1.29 0.99 11.49
N LEU A 344 -1.33 1.55 10.27
CA LEU A 344 -1.75 0.83 9.06
C LEU A 344 -0.92 -0.43 8.84
N GLY A 345 0.40 -0.30 8.81
CA GLY A 345 1.31 -1.43 8.64
C GLY A 345 1.12 -2.51 9.69
N CYS A 346 0.95 -2.15 10.96
CA CYS A 346 0.69 -3.09 12.04
C CYS A 346 -0.61 -3.89 11.87
N VAL A 347 -1.67 -3.23 11.41
CA VAL A 347 -2.95 -3.89 11.08
C VAL A 347 -2.78 -4.82 9.88
N LEU A 348 -2.14 -4.35 8.81
CA LEU A 348 -1.91 -5.15 7.59
C LEU A 348 -1.02 -6.37 7.83
N GLU A 349 -0.07 -6.28 8.76
CA GLU A 349 0.79 -7.39 9.17
C GLU A 349 0.14 -8.32 10.21
N GLY A 350 -1.07 -7.99 10.70
CA GLY A 350 -1.76 -8.77 11.72
C GLY A 350 -1.07 -8.77 13.09
N ARG A 351 -0.33 -7.71 13.43
CA ARG A 351 0.54 -7.64 14.62
C ARG A 351 0.02 -6.76 15.76
N VAL A 352 -1.28 -6.42 15.73
CA VAL A 352 -1.91 -5.49 16.68
C VAL A 352 -1.74 -5.92 18.14
N LEU A 353 -1.93 -7.21 18.44
CA LEU A 353 -1.82 -7.72 19.82
C LEU A 353 -0.38 -7.69 20.32
N GLN A 354 0.58 -8.03 19.45
CA GLN A 354 2.01 -8.02 19.75
C GLN A 354 2.51 -6.58 19.97
N LEU A 355 2.06 -5.63 19.14
CA LEU A 355 2.34 -4.21 19.32
C LEU A 355 1.81 -3.71 20.68
N LYS A 356 0.56 -4.06 21.04
CA LYS A 356 -0.03 -3.66 22.33
C LYS A 356 0.73 -4.24 23.52
N ALA A 357 1.11 -5.51 23.46
CA ALA A 357 1.92 -6.14 24.52
C ALA A 357 3.28 -5.43 24.66
N ALA A 358 3.99 -5.20 23.56
CA ALA A 358 5.28 -4.52 23.57
C ALA A 358 5.18 -3.07 24.06
N ALA A 359 4.11 -2.35 23.71
CA ALA A 359 3.87 -0.99 24.19
C ALA A 359 3.55 -0.92 25.69
N ALA A 360 3.00 -1.99 26.29
CA ALA A 360 2.75 -2.05 27.73
C ALA A 360 4.05 -2.27 28.54
N GLU A 361 5.06 -2.88 27.92
CA GLU A 361 6.36 -3.19 28.54
C GLU A 361 7.40 -2.07 28.40
N ALA A 362 7.22 -1.17 27.42
CA ALA A 362 8.11 -0.04 27.12
C ALA A 362 7.85 1.19 27.99
#